data_AF-A0A6H1FLZ0-F1
#
_entry.id   AF-A0A6H1FLZ0-F1
#
_cell.length_a   1.000
_cell.length_b   1.000
_cell.length_c   1.000
_cell.angle_alpha   90.00
_cell.angle_beta   90.00
_cell.angle_gamma   90.00
#
_symmetry.space_group_name_H-M   'P 1'
#
loop_
_entity.id
_entity.type
_entity.pdbx_description
1 polymer ?
#
loop_
_entity_poly.entity_id
_entity_poly.type
_entity_poly.pdbx_seq_one_letter_code
_entity_poly.pdbx_strand_id
1 'polypeptide(L)'
;MFLSLKIKWTDVFTALIRGMLNISLCFVGLILTIFLLREGSYMAAMLYNNTSEKSSYDLIEALVTYFLFFEFVALIVVYFKSGCHFPLRYFIYIAITAIIRLLIVDHSSAQDTILYCASIFILSTILLFTKSKKIEP
;
A
#
# COMPACT_ATOMS: atom_id res chain seq x y z
N MET A 1 -37.86 -0.31 25.06
CA MET A 1 -38.27 -0.97 23.81
C MET A 1 -37.82 -0.23 22.55
N PHE A 2 -37.89 1.11 22.48
CA PHE A 2 -37.49 1.90 21.29
C PHE A 2 -35.98 1.98 21.00
N LEU A 3 -35.10 1.70 21.96
CA LEU A 3 -33.64 1.73 21.74
C LEU A 3 -33.10 0.55 20.92
N SER A 4 -33.82 -0.59 20.91
CA SER A 4 -33.43 -1.82 20.19
C SER A 4 -33.65 -1.71 18.68
N LEU A 5 -34.58 -0.86 18.22
CA LEU A 5 -34.92 -0.75 16.80
C LEU A 5 -33.93 0.10 15.99
N LYS A 6 -33.30 1.11 16.61
CA LYS A 6 -32.32 1.98 15.95
C LYS A 6 -31.01 1.25 15.63
N ILE A 7 -30.66 0.26 16.45
CA ILE A 7 -29.46 -0.59 16.30
C ILE A 7 -29.55 -1.48 15.05
N LYS A 8 -30.75 -1.96 14.71
CA LYS A 8 -30.93 -2.88 13.57
C LYS A 8 -30.61 -2.23 12.21
N TRP A 9 -30.89 -0.93 12.04
CA TRP A 9 -30.63 -0.22 10.78
C TRP A 9 -29.15 0.12 10.58
N THR A 10 -28.43 0.44 11.66
CA THR A 10 -27.00 0.77 11.59
C THR A 10 -26.15 -0.45 11.24
N ASP A 11 -26.56 -1.63 11.71
CA ASP A 11 -25.84 -2.87 11.45
C ASP A 11 -25.99 -3.32 10.00
N VAL A 12 -27.21 -3.22 9.44
CA VAL A 12 -27.49 -3.52 8.03
C VAL A 12 -26.72 -2.57 7.11
N PHE A 13 -26.72 -1.27 7.42
CA PHE A 13 -25.97 -0.27 6.65
C PHE A 13 -24.46 -0.54 6.68
N THR A 14 -23.92 -0.87 7.85
CA THR A 14 -22.50 -1.21 8.01
C THR A 14 -22.14 -2.50 7.27
N ALA A 15 -23.03 -3.50 7.28
CA ALA A 15 -22.84 -4.76 6.56
C ALA A 15 -22.82 -4.53 5.03
N LEU A 16 -23.68 -3.66 4.51
CA LEU A 16 -23.74 -3.32 3.09
C LEU A 16 -22.44 -2.63 2.63
N ILE A 17 -21.98 -1.60 3.36
CA ILE A 17 -20.71 -0.91 3.06
C ILE A 17 -19.53 -1.90 3.11
N ARG A 18 -19.50 -2.77 4.11
CA ARG A 18 -18.43 -3.79 4.24
C ARG A 18 -18.45 -4.78 3.08
N GLY A 19 -19.63 -5.19 2.63
CA GLY A 19 -19.78 -6.04 1.45
C GLY A 19 -19.21 -5.38 0.20
N MET A 20 -19.59 -4.12 -0.07
CA MET A 20 -19.07 -3.36 -1.22
C MET A 20 -17.55 -3.18 -1.15
N LEU A 21 -17.00 -2.87 0.02
CA LEU A 21 -15.57 -2.71 0.23
C LEU A 21 -14.80 -4.01 -0.05
N ASN A 22 -15.30 -5.15 0.44
CA ASN A 22 -14.68 -6.46 0.22
C ASN A 22 -14.67 -6.85 -1.26
N ILE A 23 -15.78 -6.60 -1.97
CA ILE A 23 -15.89 -6.87 -3.41
C ILE A 23 -14.89 -6.01 -4.19
N SER A 24 -14.81 -4.72 -3.87
CA SER A 24 -13.84 -3.80 -4.48
C SER A 24 -12.40 -4.23 -4.21
N LEU A 25 -12.06 -4.60 -2.98
CA LEU A 25 -10.70 -5.07 -2.64
C LEU A 25 -10.34 -6.37 -3.36
N CYS A 26 -11.29 -7.29 -3.53
CA CYS A 26 -11.06 -8.52 -4.28
C CYS A 26 -10.72 -8.21 -5.75
N PHE A 27 -11.47 -7.28 -6.37
CA PHE A 27 -11.22 -6.85 -7.74
C PHE A 27 -9.85 -6.17 -7.90
N VAL A 28 -9.50 -5.26 -6.98
CA VAL A 28 -8.17 -4.61 -6.97
C VAL A 28 -7.05 -5.64 -6.76
N GLY A 29 -7.23 -6.58 -5.83
CA GLY A 29 -6.25 -7.63 -5.56
C GLY A 29 -5.99 -8.53 -6.78
N LEU A 30 -7.03 -8.88 -7.54
CA LEU A 30 -6.90 -9.63 -8.79
C LEU A 30 -6.12 -8.84 -9.84
N ILE A 31 -6.47 -7.57 -10.05
CA ILE A 31 -5.76 -6.71 -11.02
C ILE A 31 -4.28 -6.59 -10.65
N LEU A 32 -3.98 -6.27 -9.39
CA LEU A 32 -2.60 -6.12 -8.92
C LEU A 32 -1.81 -7.41 -9.07
N THR A 33 -2.42 -8.57 -8.82
CA THR A 33 -1.75 -9.87 -8.99
C THR A 33 -1.41 -10.13 -10.46
N ILE A 34 -2.32 -9.81 -11.39
CA ILE A 34 -2.06 -9.94 -12.84
C ILE A 34 -0.93 -8.98 -13.27
N PHE A 35 -0.96 -7.73 -12.81
CA PHE A 35 0.10 -6.74 -13.08
C PHE A 35 1.45 -7.19 -12.54
N LEU A 36 1.49 -7.75 -11.32
CA LEU A 36 2.70 -8.25 -10.70
C LEU A 36 3.33 -9.37 -11.52
N LEU A 37 2.53 -10.31 -12.03
CA LEU A 37 3.02 -11.37 -12.91
C LEU A 37 3.58 -10.82 -14.22
N ARG A 38 2.89 -9.83 -14.82
CA ARG A 38 3.34 -9.17 -16.04
C ARG A 38 4.70 -8.48 -15.83
N GLU A 39 4.85 -7.66 -14.80
CA GLU A 39 6.12 -6.95 -14.58
C GLU A 39 7.25 -7.86 -14.12
N GLY A 40 6.93 -8.93 -13.38
CA GLY A 40 7.90 -9.98 -13.09
C GLY A 40 8.43 -10.64 -14.37
N SER A 41 7.57 -10.91 -15.34
CA SER A 41 7.98 -11.49 -16.63
C SER A 41 8.79 -10.52 -17.49
N TYR A 42 8.45 -9.22 -17.47
CA TYR A 42 9.20 -8.18 -18.18
C TYR A 42 10.64 -8.07 -17.68
N MET A 43 10.83 -8.07 -16.36
CA MET A 43 12.17 -8.03 -15.78
C MET A 43 12.97 -9.31 -16.02
N ALA A 44 12.33 -10.48 -15.96
CA ALA A 44 12.98 -11.74 -16.31
C ALA A 44 13.47 -11.74 -17.77
N ALA A 45 12.68 -11.18 -18.70
CA ALA A 45 13.06 -11.05 -20.10
C ALA A 45 14.24 -10.07 -20.30
N MET A 46 14.25 -8.94 -19.58
CA MET A 46 15.37 -7.99 -19.59
C MET A 46 16.68 -8.62 -19.08
N LEU A 47 16.62 -9.48 -18.07
CA LEU A 47 17.79 -10.18 -17.53
C LEU A 47 18.35 -11.23 -18.48
N TYR A 48 17.48 -11.94 -19.20
CA TYR A 48 17.89 -12.99 -20.14
C TYR A 48 18.52 -12.43 -21.42
N ASN A 49 17.99 -11.31 -21.92
CA ASN A 49 18.50 -10.63 -23.09
C ASN A 49 19.63 -9.67 -22.67
N ASN A 50 20.85 -10.18 -22.49
CA ASN A 50 22.07 -9.44 -22.11
C ASN A 50 22.24 -8.13 -22.90
N THR A 51 21.66 -7.01 -22.43
CA THR A 51 21.68 -5.74 -23.17
C THR A 51 22.39 -4.68 -22.35
N SER A 52 23.54 -4.27 -22.90
CA SER A 52 24.50 -3.23 -22.53
C SER A 52 23.98 -2.06 -21.69
N GLU A 53 24.72 -1.74 -20.62
CA GLU A 53 24.92 -0.50 -19.81
C GLU A 53 23.77 0.50 -19.55
N LYS A 54 22.75 0.65 -20.40
CA LYS A 54 21.52 1.42 -20.11
C LYS A 54 20.45 0.63 -19.36
N SER A 55 20.61 -0.69 -19.25
CA SER A 55 19.64 -1.59 -18.62
C SER A 55 19.48 -1.40 -17.10
N SER A 56 20.51 -0.93 -16.39
CA SER A 56 20.49 -0.95 -14.92
C SER A 56 19.45 -0.01 -14.30
N TYR A 57 19.26 1.18 -14.86
CA TYR A 57 18.26 2.13 -14.36
C TYR A 57 16.83 1.62 -14.61
N ASP A 58 16.55 1.15 -15.83
CA ASP A 58 15.25 0.57 -16.20
C ASP A 58 14.92 -0.68 -15.37
N LEU A 59 15.92 -1.50 -15.04
CA LEU A 59 15.76 -2.65 -14.15
C LEU A 59 15.42 -2.24 -12.71
N ILE A 60 16.08 -1.21 -12.18
CA ILE A 60 15.80 -0.70 -10.83
C ILE A 60 14.39 -0.09 -10.79
N GLU A 61 13.99 0.68 -11.80
CA GLU A 61 12.67 1.27 -11.90
C GLU A 61 11.57 0.20 -11.94
N ALA A 62 11.75 -0.82 -12.79
CA ALA A 62 10.85 -1.95 -12.86
C ALA A 62 10.80 -2.69 -11.50
N LEU A 63 11.95 -2.93 -10.85
CA LEU A 63 12.04 -3.64 -9.57
C LEU A 63 11.28 -2.91 -8.46
N VAL A 64 11.46 -1.60 -8.37
CA VAL A 64 10.78 -0.74 -7.39
C VAL A 64 9.26 -0.77 -7.61
N THR A 65 8.82 -0.74 -8.87
CA THR A 65 7.40 -0.85 -9.25
C THR A 65 6.81 -2.23 -8.91
N TYR A 66 7.53 -3.31 -9.20
CA TYR A 66 7.12 -4.67 -8.83
C TYR A 66 6.95 -4.83 -7.33
N PHE A 67 7.91 -4.34 -6.55
CA PHE A 67 7.85 -4.38 -5.10
C PHE A 67 6.65 -3.56 -4.58
N LEU A 68 6.23 -2.50 -5.29
CA LEU A 68 5.06 -1.68 -4.92
C LEU A 68 3.77 -2.48 -5.07
N PHE A 69 3.59 -3.17 -6.19
CA PHE A 69 2.44 -4.05 -6.37
C PHE A 69 2.41 -5.18 -5.34
N PHE A 70 3.56 -5.78 -5.03
CA PHE A 70 3.67 -6.80 -3.98
C PHE A 70 3.21 -6.29 -2.61
N GLU A 71 3.63 -5.08 -2.23
CA GLU A 71 3.28 -4.47 -0.95
C GLU A 71 1.78 -4.16 -0.83
N PHE A 72 1.16 -3.68 -1.92
CA PHE A 72 -0.29 -3.49 -1.95
C PHE A 72 -1.08 -4.80 -1.88
N VAL A 73 -0.63 -5.85 -2.57
CA VAL A 73 -1.22 -7.19 -2.45
C VAL A 73 -1.11 -7.71 -1.01
N ALA A 74 0.05 -7.54 -0.37
CA ALA A 74 0.25 -7.91 1.03
C ALA A 74 -0.72 -7.17 1.97
N LEU A 75 -0.97 -5.88 1.74
CA LEU A 75 -1.97 -5.11 2.49
C LEU A 75 -3.38 -5.68 2.34
N ILE A 76 -3.78 -6.06 1.12
CA ILE A 76 -5.09 -6.68 0.86
C ILE A 76 -5.20 -8.01 1.61
N VAL A 77 -4.15 -8.82 1.61
CA VAL A 77 -4.12 -10.08 2.38
C VAL A 77 -4.25 -9.82 3.88
N VAL A 78 -3.52 -8.84 4.43
CA VAL A 78 -3.61 -8.46 5.85
C VAL A 78 -4.99 -7.93 6.20
N TYR A 79 -5.64 -7.19 5.29
CA TYR A 79 -7.02 -6.74 5.46
C TYR A 79 -7.99 -7.90 5.68
N PHE A 80 -7.94 -8.92 4.82
CA PHE A 80 -8.81 -10.10 4.98
C PHE A 80 -8.47 -10.89 6.24
N LYS A 81 -7.19 -11.02 6.60
CA LYS A 81 -6.75 -11.68 7.84
C LYS A 81 -7.17 -10.95 9.12
N SER A 82 -7.34 -9.63 9.07
CA SER A 82 -7.70 -8.80 10.23
C SER A 82 -9.21 -8.68 10.48
N GLY A 83 -10.02 -9.57 9.90
CA GLY A 83 -11.47 -9.60 10.12
C GLY A 83 -12.25 -8.53 9.34
N CYS A 84 -11.80 -8.17 8.14
CA CYS A 84 -12.39 -7.10 7.30
C CYS A 84 -12.39 -5.72 7.98
N HIS A 85 -11.50 -5.51 8.95
CA HIS A 85 -11.24 -4.21 9.54
C HIS A 85 -9.99 -3.64 8.90
N PHE A 86 -10.08 -2.42 8.39
CA PHE A 86 -8.95 -1.76 7.75
C PHE A 86 -7.92 -1.34 8.79
N PRO A 87 -6.75 -2.00 8.86
CA PRO A 87 -5.84 -1.77 9.96
C PRO A 87 -4.96 -0.56 9.60
N LEU A 88 -5.41 0.62 10.01
CA LEU A 88 -4.84 1.93 9.64
C LEU A 88 -3.31 2.03 9.81
N ARG A 89 -2.75 1.30 10.79
CA ARG A 89 -1.29 1.24 11.02
C ARG A 89 -0.53 0.65 9.84
N TYR A 90 -1.04 -0.40 9.20
CA TYR A 90 -0.38 -1.01 8.04
C TYR A 90 -0.44 -0.09 6.84
N PHE A 91 -1.55 0.61 6.65
CA PHE A 91 -1.66 1.61 5.59
C PHE A 91 -0.62 2.72 5.72
N ILE A 92 -0.38 3.22 6.95
CA ILE A 92 0.68 4.20 7.20
C ILE A 92 2.06 3.63 6.85
N TYR A 93 2.37 2.39 7.24
CA TYR A 93 3.65 1.77 6.87
C TYR A 93 3.82 1.64 5.35
N ILE A 94 2.78 1.20 4.63
CA ILE A 94 2.83 1.11 3.16
C ILE A 94 3.05 2.50 2.54
N ALA A 95 2.40 3.53 3.07
CA ALA A 95 2.57 4.90 2.58
C ALA A 95 4.01 5.41 2.81
N ILE A 96 4.61 5.13 3.97
CA ILE A 96 6.03 5.46 4.23
C ILE A 96 6.92 4.75 3.21
N THR A 97 6.73 3.44 3.01
CA THR A 97 7.53 2.66 2.06
C THR A 97 7.37 3.17 0.62
N ALA A 98 6.16 3.55 0.22
CA ALA A 98 5.87 4.09 -1.11
C ALA A 98 6.59 5.43 -1.36
N ILE A 99 6.60 6.34 -0.39
CA ILE A 99 7.31 7.63 -0.51
C ILE A 99 8.82 7.40 -0.55
N ILE A 100 9.36 6.50 0.28
CA ILE A 100 10.79 6.14 0.25
C ILE A 100 11.16 5.55 -1.11
N ARG A 101 10.31 4.72 -1.71
CA ARG A 101 10.56 4.16 -3.04
C ARG A 101 10.51 5.19 -4.14
N LEU A 102 9.56 6.13 -4.07
CA LEU A 102 9.49 7.24 -5.02
C LEU A 102 10.76 8.10 -4.96
N LEU A 103 11.28 8.34 -3.75
CA LEU A 103 12.55 9.06 -3.53
C LEU A 103 13.76 8.36 -4.17
N ILE A 104 13.81 7.02 -4.16
CA ILE A 104 14.91 6.26 -4.77
C ILE A 104 14.83 6.32 -6.30
N VAL A 105 13.62 6.26 -6.86
CA VAL A 105 13.39 6.14 -8.31
C VAL A 105 13.45 7.49 -9.03
N ASP A 106 12.91 8.56 -8.43
CA ASP A 106 12.87 9.89 -9.04
C ASP A 106 13.93 10.79 -8.43
N HIS A 107 14.98 11.07 -9.21
CA HIS A 107 16.10 11.96 -8.84
C HIS A 107 16.18 13.20 -9.75
N SER A 108 15.06 13.65 -10.32
CA SER A 108 15.08 14.75 -11.30
C SER A 108 15.13 16.16 -10.68
N SER A 109 14.56 16.35 -9.48
CA SER A 109 14.35 17.66 -8.89
C SER A 109 14.68 17.70 -7.38
N ALA A 110 15.57 18.61 -7.00
CA ALA A 110 15.97 18.82 -5.61
C ALA A 110 14.80 19.33 -4.73
N GLN A 111 13.80 19.99 -5.34
CA GLN A 111 12.65 20.52 -4.61
C GLN A 111 11.66 19.42 -4.20
N ASP A 112 11.39 18.46 -5.09
CA ASP A 112 10.49 17.34 -4.81
C ASP A 112 11.07 16.41 -3.75
N THR A 113 12.39 16.21 -3.78
CA THR A 113 13.15 15.47 -2.76
C THR A 113 12.91 16.04 -1.36
N ILE A 114 12.91 17.36 -1.20
CA ILE A 114 12.66 18.03 0.09
C ILE A 114 11.20 17.80 0.55
N LEU A 115 10.23 17.86 -0.36
CA LEU A 115 8.82 17.59 -0.08
C LEU A 115 8.57 16.14 0.34
N TYR A 116 9.23 15.17 -0.28
CA TYR A 116 9.16 13.75 0.11
C TYR A 116 9.76 13.53 1.51
N CYS A 117 10.92 14.12 1.79
CA CYS A 117 11.53 14.09 3.11
C CYS A 117 10.62 14.69 4.20
N ALA A 118 10.00 15.85 3.92
CA ALA A 118 9.04 16.46 4.83
C ALA A 118 7.80 15.57 5.06
N SER A 119 7.29 14.94 4.00
CA SER A 119 6.16 14.00 4.09
C SER A 119 6.47 12.78 4.95
N ILE A 120 7.64 12.17 4.77
CA ILE A 120 8.11 11.04 5.61
C ILE A 120 8.25 11.48 7.07
N PHE A 121 8.80 12.67 7.32
CA PHE A 121 8.97 13.20 8.67
C PHE A 121 7.62 13.38 9.39
N ILE A 122 6.63 13.97 8.72
CA ILE A 122 5.28 14.13 9.25
C ILE A 122 4.66 12.76 9.56
N LEU A 123 4.74 11.82 8.61
CA LEU A 123 4.12 10.49 8.74
C LEU A 123 4.75 9.66 9.86
N SER A 124 6.09 9.72 9.98
CA SER A 124 6.83 9.09 11.08
C SER A 124 6.46 9.69 12.44
N THR A 125 6.34 11.02 12.53
CA THR A 125 5.94 11.72 13.76
C THR A 125 4.54 11.31 14.22
N ILE A 126 3.57 11.22 13.30
CA ILE A 126 2.21 10.75 13.59
C ILE A 126 2.23 9.32 14.15
N LEU A 127 3.07 8.45 13.58
CA LEU A 127 3.19 7.07 14.02
C LEU A 127 3.78 6.97 15.44
N LEU A 128 4.80 7.77 15.75
CA LEU A 128 5.37 7.87 17.09
C LEU A 128 4.33 8.35 18.12
N PHE A 129 3.56 9.39 17.80
CA PHE A 129 2.50 9.88 18.68
C PHE A 129 1.41 8.83 18.92
N THR A 130 1.04 8.08 17.88
CA THR A 130 0.03 7.00 17.94
C THR A 130 0.54 5.75 18.68
N LYS A 131 1.86 5.54 18.73
CA LYS A 131 2.49 4.51 19.55
C LYS A 131 2.60 4.96 21.01
N SER A 132 2.99 6.21 21.25
CA SER A 132 3.14 6.79 22.60
C SER A 132 1.85 6.71 23.42
N LYS A 133 0.68 6.99 22.82
CA LYS A 133 -0.62 6.83 23.51
C LYS A 133 -1.03 5.38 23.84
N LYS A 134 -0.30 4.36 23.38
CA LYS A 134 -0.61 2.94 23.62
C LYS A 134 0.30 2.30 24.67
N ILE A 135 0.99 3.12 25.45
CA ILE A 135 1.73 2.77 26.67
C ILE A 135 1.10 3.72 27.70
N GLU A 136 0.03 3.35 28.41
CA GLU A 136 0.01 2.58 29.67
C GLU A 136 -1.44 2.14 30.02
N PRO A 137 -1.64 1.15 30.92
CA PRO A 137 -0.70 0.16 31.45
C PRO A 137 -0.92 -1.25 30.87
#